data_AF-A0A1V5VDA0-F1
#
_entry.id   AF-A0A1V5VDA0-F1
#
_cell.length_a   1.000
_cell.length_b   1.000
_cell.length_c   1.000
_cell.angle_alpha   90.00
_cell.angle_beta   90.00
_cell.angle_gamma   90.00
#
_symmetry.space_group_name_H-M   'P 1'
#
loop_
_entity.id
_entity.type
_entity.pdbx_description
1 polymer ?
#
loop_
_entity_poly.entity_id
_entity_poly.type
_entity_poly.pdbx_seq_one_letter_code
_entity_poly.pdbx_strand_id
1 'polypeptide(L)' 'MKKEWRCSNCSTLLGVIENGNLILRYKGVEYVVTKGQTMAVCRKCHRTNTIVVPVTTGSLA' A
#
# COMPACT_ATOMS: atom_id res chain seq x y z
N MET A 1 8.00 -11.08 -4.73
CA MET A 1 7.23 -11.52 -3.55
C MET A 1 6.13 -10.50 -3.30
N LYS A 2 4.88 -10.95 -3.19
CA LYS A 2 3.70 -10.08 -3.02
C LYS A 2 3.33 -10.04 -1.53
N LYS A 3 3.26 -8.86 -0.92
CA LYS A 3 2.89 -8.68 0.50
C LYS A 3 1.64 -7.83 0.62
N GLU A 4 0.65 -8.31 1.36
CA GLU A 4 -0.56 -7.56 1.60
C GLU A 4 -0.34 -6.47 2.65
N TRP A 5 -0.87 -5.27 2.39
CA TRP A 5 -1.04 -4.25 3.41
C TRP A 5 -2.48 -4.28 3.89
N ARG A 6 -2.66 -4.70 5.14
CA ARG A 6 -3.97 -4.87 5.77
C ARG A 6 -4.18 -3.84 6.88
N CYS A 7 -5.44 -3.51 7.13
CA CYS A 7 -5.81 -2.65 8.24
C CYS A 7 -5.38 -3.28 9.57
N SER A 8 -4.72 -2.51 10.42
CA SER A 8 -4.22 -2.95 11.73
C SER A 8 -5.30 -3.33 12.74
N ASN A 9 -6.57 -2.99 12.47
CA ASN A 9 -7.69 -3.23 13.39
C ASN A 9 -8.64 -4.33 12.95
N CYS A 10 -8.92 -4.44 11.65
CA CYS A 10 -9.93 -5.38 11.15
C CYS A 10 -9.42 -6.28 10.01
N SER A 11 -8.12 -6.22 9.71
CA SER A 11 -7.45 -7.04 8.69
C SER A 11 -7.97 -6.88 7.26
N THR A 12 -8.85 -5.90 7.00
CA THR A 12 -9.33 -5.57 5.65
C THR A 12 -8.14 -5.18 4.76
N LEU A 13 -8.09 -5.71 3.55
CA LEU A 13 -7.05 -5.38 2.56
C LEU A 13 -7.13 -3.90 2.17
N LEU A 14 -6.01 -3.18 2.30
CA LEU A 14 -5.88 -1.78 1.93
C LEU A 14 -5.10 -1.59 0.63
N GLY A 15 -4.11 -2.45 0.40
CA GLY A 15 -3.26 -2.44 -0.78
C GLY A 15 -2.33 -3.64 -0.81
N VAL A 16 -1.49 -3.68 -1.83
CA VAL A 16 -0.51 -4.73 -2.04
C VAL A 16 0.85 -4.09 -2.29
N ILE A 17 1.88 -4.61 -1.64
CA ILE A 17 3.28 -4.29 -1.93
C ILE A 17 3.82 -5.34 -2.90
N GLU A 18 4.24 -4.89 -4.08
CA GLU A 18 4.80 -5.72 -5.14
C GLU A 18 5.95 -4.99 -5.82
N ASN A 19 7.08 -5.67 -5.96
CA ASN A 19 8.32 -5.09 -6.52
C ASN A 19 8.72 -3.76 -5.85
N GLY A 20 8.46 -3.66 -4.54
CA GLY A 20 8.76 -2.47 -3.75
C GLY A 20 7.78 -1.30 -3.92
N ASN A 21 6.79 -1.43 -4.80
CA ASN A 21 5.73 -0.43 -4.98
C ASN A 21 4.50 -0.82 -4.18
N LEU A 22 3.78 0.17 -3.66
CA LEU A 22 2.46 -0.03 -3.07
C LEU A 22 1.38 0.23 -4.13
N ILE A 23 0.57 -0.78 -4.40
CA ILE A 23 -0.58 -0.73 -5.30
C ILE A 23 -1.85 -0.59 -4.46
N LEU A 24 -2.58 0.49 -4.66
CA LEU A 24 -3.87 0.77 -4.03
C LEU A 24 -4.98 0.71 -5.08
N ARG A 25 -6.10 0.07 -4.76
CA ARG A 25 -7.28 0.05 -5.65
C ARG A 25 -8.43 0.83 -5.05
N TYR A 26 -8.87 1.89 -5.71
CA TYR A 26 -10.01 2.72 -5.30
C TYR A 26 -10.96 2.98 -6.47
N LYS A 27 -12.24 2.63 -6.31
CA LYS A 27 -13.29 2.79 -7.34
C LYS A 27 -12.90 2.29 -8.74
N GLY A 28 -12.20 1.15 -8.80
CA GLY A 28 -11.77 0.55 -10.07
C GLY A 28 -10.44 1.11 -10.62
N VAL A 29 -9.93 2.21 -10.07
CA VAL A 29 -8.63 2.80 -10.43
C VAL A 29 -7.54 2.23 -9.54
N GLU A 30 -6.38 1.98 -10.14
CA GLU A 30 -5.16 1.57 -9.44
C GLU A 30 -4.19 2.76 -9.32
N TYR A 31 -3.69 2.97 -8.10
CA TYR A 31 -2.69 3.98 -7.78
C TYR A 31 -1.41 3.26 -7.36
N VAL A 32 -0.28 3.67 -7.94
CA VAL A 32 1.03 3.10 -7.65
C VAL A 32 1.86 4.13 -6.90
N VAL A 33 2.24 3.81 -5.67
CA VAL A 33 3.17 4.61 -4.86
C VAL A 33 4.54 3.96 -4.92
N THR A 34 5.50 4.66 -5.50
CA THR A 34 6.86 4.16 -5.75
C THR A 34 7.88 4.57 -4.69
N LYS A 35 7.57 5.59 -3.87
CA LYS A 35 8.38 6.03 -2.73
C LYS A 35 7.59 6.91 -1.77
N GLY A 36 8.01 6.91 -0.50
CA GLY A 36 7.52 7.86 0.51
C GLY A 36 6.49 7.27 1.46
N GLN A 37 5.82 8.15 2.22
CA GLN A 37 4.78 7.76 3.17
C GLN A 37 3.41 7.88 2.51
N THR A 38 2.53 6.91 2.76
CA THR A 38 1.15 6.93 2.29
C THR A 38 0.20 6.53 3.41
N MET A 39 -1.03 7.04 3.32
CA MET A 39 -2.10 6.81 4.27
C MET A 39 -3.36 6.32 3.55
N ALA A 40 -4.06 5.36 4.16
CA ALA A 40 -5.35 4.90 3.70
C ALA A 40 -6.33 4.79 4.87
N VAL A 41 -7.57 5.24 4.65
CA VAL A 41 -8.67 5.03 5.59
C VAL A 41 -9.33 3.68 5.27
N CYS A 42 -9.45 2.83 6.27
CA CYS A 42 -10.10 1.53 6.11
C CYS A 42 -11.59 1.73 5.82
N ARG A 43 -12.08 1.16 4.72
CA ARG A 43 -13.50 1.26 4.32
C ARG A 43 -14.45 0.46 5.22
N LYS A 44 -13.92 -0.45 6.05
CA LYS A 44 -14.72 -1.29 6.94
C LYS A 44 -14.85 -0.70 8.34
N CYS A 45 -13.74 -0.30 8.97
CA CYS A 45 -13.75 0.19 10.35
C CYS A 45 -13.36 1.66 10.50
N HIS A 46 -13.18 2.39 9.39
CA HIS A 46 -12.83 3.82 9.35
C HIS A 46 -11.49 4.19 10.02
N ARG A 47 -10.69 3.21 10.45
CA ARG A 47 -9.35 3.46 11.00
C ARG A 47 -8.40 3.96 9.91
N THR A 48 -7.64 4.99 10.25
CA THR A 48 -6.50 5.48 9.46
C THR A 48 -5.31 4.53 9.60
N ASN A 49 -4.71 4.15 8.47
CA ASN A 49 -3.51 3.31 8.43
C ASN A 49 -2.44 4.01 7.60
N THR A 50 -1.20 3.98 8.08
CA THR A 50 -0.05 4.56 7.40
C THR A 50 0.97 3.48 7.06
N ILE A 51 1.70 3.68 5.96
CA ILE A 51 2.81 2.85 5.57
C ILE A 51 3.90 3.69 4.92
N VAL A 52 5.16 3.32 5.16
CA VAL A 52 6.31 3.86 4.43
C VAL A 52 6.67 2.87 3.34
N VAL A 53 6.65 3.33 2.09
CA VAL A 53 7.09 2.56 0.93
C VAL A 53 8.59 2.84 0.74
N PRO A 54 9.46 1.86 0.98
CA PRO A 54 10.90 2.04 0.85
C PRO A 54 11.24 2.36 -0.62
N VAL A 55 12.22 3.24 -0.81
CA VAL A 55 12.78 3.48 -2.15
C VAL A 55 13.47 2.18 -2.58
N THR A 56 12.93 1.53 -3.58
CA THR A 56 13.67 0.47 -4.25
C THR A 56 14.57 1.18 -5.24
N THR A 57 15.80 1.51 -4.82
CA THR A 57 16.84 1.89 -5.77
C THR A 57 17.04 0.67 -6.67
N GLY A 58 16.42 0.69 -7.84
CA GLY A 58 16.76 -0.25 -8.88
C GLY A 58 18.24 -0.07 -9.16
N SER A 59 19.04 -1.11 -8.88
CA SER A 59 20.32 -1.27 -9.54
C SER A 59 20.03 -1.27 -11.03
N LEU A 60 20.37 -0.18 -11.71
CA LEU A 60 20.56 -0.19 -13.14
C LEU A 60 21.71 -1.18 -13.38
N ALA A 61 21.36 -2.36 -13.86
CA ALA A 61 22.29 -3.30 -14.47
C ALA A 61 22.73 -2.78 -15.84
#